data_AF-A0A3D1JBG0-F1
#
_entry.id   AF-A0A3D1JBG0-F1
#
_cell.length_a   1.000
_cell.length_b   1.000
_cell.length_c   1.000
_cell.angle_alpha   90.00
_cell.angle_beta   90.00
_cell.angle_gamma   90.00
#
_symmetry.space_group_name_H-M   'P 1'
#
loop_
_entity.id
_entity.type
_entity.pdbx_description
1 polymer ?
#
loop_
_entity_poly.entity_id
_entity_poly.type
_entity_poly.pdbx_seq_one_letter_code
_entity_poly.pdbx_strand_id
1 'polypeptide(L)'
;MKEQDFLKELKEINLLRQAMGILEWDNQTGMPEAASEYRSEVDSYLYGLYFEKKIGAPIKEAITYFGTHPDELSEVGQAAYKLVKEEYELQKDVPQELAIAASAATSRAHTAWLKARKEQDFNLFKEALSENIRLTKEMIPYMKKNERTDYDVLLNQYEPNMTVEILDNVFSQVRDGIMDIRRQLAEKGTAPKTTILSRKMTEAQQRRFITKVITDLGYDFARGRLDNTVHPFATGINHNDVRLTTRWNEHDFSMGLFGVIHEAGHGMYEQNIDEKYQGTPVHEGASMGIHESQSLFNEIIIGSNRAFWEKQFPFFQTCAEGTFDDVSFDAFYDALKYSQASLVRIEADSLTYVLHIIIRYEIEKMLFNGQVAVEDLPQIWNDKYEEYLGIRPENDLEGILQDVHWSGASFGYFPSYALGY
;
A
#
# COMPACT_ATOMS: atom_id res chain seq x y z
N MET A 1 17.00 19.32 -27.93
CA MET A 1 17.40 19.11 -26.52
C MET A 1 18.47 18.03 -26.46
N LYS A 2 19.42 18.05 -25.50
CA LYS A 2 20.36 16.92 -25.29
C LYS A 2 19.85 16.01 -24.18
N GLU A 3 20.12 14.70 -24.24
CA GLU A 3 19.70 13.74 -23.21
C GLU A 3 20.16 14.16 -21.81
N GLN A 4 21.40 14.67 -21.68
CA GLN A 4 21.94 15.13 -20.40
C GLN A 4 21.10 16.24 -19.75
N ASP A 5 20.51 17.13 -20.54
CA ASP A 5 19.65 18.20 -20.02
C ASP A 5 18.32 17.63 -19.53
N PHE A 6 17.77 16.64 -20.23
CA PHE A 6 16.56 15.93 -19.83
C PHE A 6 16.75 15.16 -18.53
N LEU A 7 17.82 14.35 -18.43
CA LEU A 7 18.14 13.60 -17.22
C LEU A 7 18.45 14.51 -16.03
N LYS A 8 19.04 15.69 -16.28
CA LYS A 8 19.24 16.70 -15.23
C LYS A 8 17.91 17.22 -14.68
N GLU A 9 16.94 17.50 -15.55
CA GLU A 9 15.61 17.94 -15.10
C GLU A 9 14.91 16.86 -14.27
N LEU A 10 14.96 15.60 -14.72
CA LEU A 10 14.41 14.47 -13.97
C LEU A 10 15.06 14.31 -12.59
N LYS A 11 16.38 14.52 -12.51
CA LYS A 11 17.09 14.49 -11.23
C LYS A 11 16.60 15.57 -10.27
N GLU A 12 16.35 16.79 -10.75
CA GLU A 12 15.80 17.87 -9.91
C GLU A 12 14.39 17.55 -9.42
N ILE A 13 13.54 16.98 -10.28
CA ILE A 13 12.21 16.48 -9.90
C ILE A 13 12.33 15.39 -8.82
N ASN A 14 13.25 14.44 -9.01
CA ASN A 14 13.49 13.38 -8.05
C ASN A 14 13.97 13.93 -6.71
N LEU A 15 14.88 14.92 -6.67
CA LEU A 15 15.35 15.54 -5.42
C LEU A 15 14.20 16.15 -4.60
N LEU A 16 13.24 16.81 -5.26
CA LEU A 16 12.04 17.32 -4.59
C LEU A 16 11.19 16.17 -4.03
N ARG A 17 11.03 15.08 -4.78
CA ARG A 17 10.35 13.87 -4.33
C ARG A 17 11.03 13.25 -3.09
N GLN A 18 12.36 13.18 -3.06
CA GLN A 18 13.09 12.67 -1.89
C GLN A 18 12.84 13.54 -0.65
N ALA A 19 12.86 14.86 -0.81
CA ALA A 19 12.59 15.78 0.28
C ALA A 19 11.18 15.58 0.85
N MET A 20 10.17 15.51 -0.01
CA MET A 20 8.78 15.22 0.41
C MET A 20 8.65 13.84 1.07
N GLY A 21 9.35 12.82 0.56
CA GLY A 21 9.37 11.48 1.16
C GLY A 21 9.91 11.45 2.60
N ILE A 22 10.92 12.27 2.91
CA ILE A 22 11.42 12.43 4.28
C ILE A 22 10.39 13.13 5.17
N LEU A 23 9.71 14.17 4.66
CA LEU A 23 8.69 14.90 5.40
C LEU A 23 7.48 14.03 5.73
N GLU A 24 7.05 13.20 4.78
CA GLU A 24 5.99 12.22 5.01
C GLU A 24 6.43 11.14 6.01
N TRP A 25 7.65 10.62 5.89
CA TRP A 25 8.17 9.68 6.88
C TRP A 25 8.17 10.28 8.30
N ASP A 26 8.66 11.51 8.47
CA ASP A 26 8.73 12.19 9.78
C ASP A 26 7.33 12.42 10.37
N ASN A 27 6.36 12.78 9.54
CA ASN A 27 4.95 12.91 9.91
C ASN A 27 4.41 11.64 10.58
N GLN A 28 4.84 10.46 10.12
CA GLN A 28 4.35 9.16 10.59
C GLN A 28 5.17 8.53 11.73
N THR A 29 6.34 9.07 12.07
CA THR A 29 7.29 8.42 13.01
C THR A 29 7.70 9.26 14.22
N GLY A 30 7.34 10.54 14.29
CA GLY A 30 7.73 11.35 15.46
C GLY A 30 7.41 12.84 15.40
N MET A 31 6.85 13.35 14.31
CA MET A 31 6.46 14.75 14.21
C MET A 31 5.48 15.14 15.35
N PRO A 32 5.72 16.24 16.08
CA PRO A 32 4.75 16.74 17.05
C PRO A 32 3.42 17.12 16.37
N GLU A 33 2.28 16.74 16.96
CA GLU A 33 0.95 17.01 16.42
C GLU A 33 0.72 18.51 16.14
N ALA A 34 1.21 19.40 17.02
CA ALA A 34 1.11 20.85 16.86
C ALA A 34 1.91 21.42 15.66
N ALA A 35 2.78 20.63 15.03
CA ALA A 35 3.52 21.03 13.83
C ALA A 35 2.73 20.77 12.52
N SER A 36 1.57 20.12 12.58
CA SER A 36 0.83 19.67 11.39
C SER A 36 0.54 20.80 10.40
N GLU A 37 0.05 21.97 10.84
CA GLU A 37 -0.27 23.09 9.94
C GLU A 37 0.99 23.63 9.22
N TYR A 38 2.09 23.77 9.96
CA TYR A 38 3.37 24.23 9.40
C TYR A 38 3.99 23.19 8.47
N ARG A 39 3.86 21.89 8.78
CA ARG A 39 4.28 20.79 7.91
C ARG A 39 3.52 20.83 6.59
N SER A 40 2.18 20.97 6.65
CA SER A 40 1.34 21.07 5.46
C SER A 40 1.70 22.25 4.56
N GLU A 41 2.12 23.39 5.12
CA GLU A 41 2.59 24.54 4.34
C GLU A 41 3.88 24.20 3.56
N VAL A 42 4.85 23.56 4.21
CA VAL A 42 6.11 23.12 3.58
C VAL A 42 5.84 22.09 2.48
N ASP A 43 5.04 21.08 2.77
CA ASP A 43 4.69 20.02 1.81
C ASP A 43 3.99 20.60 0.58
N SER A 44 3.04 21.53 0.80
CA SER A 44 2.31 22.20 -0.29
C SER A 44 3.25 23.02 -1.18
N TYR A 45 4.22 23.73 -0.60
CA TYR A 45 5.20 24.50 -1.35
C TYR A 45 6.12 23.61 -2.19
N LEU A 46 6.67 22.55 -1.60
CA LEU A 46 7.54 21.60 -2.31
C LEU A 46 6.79 20.86 -3.41
N TYR A 47 5.54 20.46 -3.15
CA TYR A 47 4.69 19.83 -4.15
C TYR A 47 4.41 20.77 -5.33
N GLY A 48 4.16 22.06 -5.07
CA GLY A 48 4.01 23.08 -6.11
C GLY A 48 5.23 23.14 -7.04
N LEU A 49 6.44 23.18 -6.47
CA LEU A 49 7.69 23.15 -7.25
C LEU A 49 7.87 21.84 -8.04
N TYR A 50 7.56 20.70 -7.41
CA TYR A 50 7.62 19.39 -8.04
C TYR A 50 6.68 19.31 -9.25
N PHE A 51 5.44 19.74 -9.08
CA PHE A 51 4.42 19.72 -10.13
C PHE A 51 4.79 20.67 -11.27
N GLU A 52 5.19 21.91 -10.98
CA GLU A 52 5.62 22.89 -11.99
C GLU A 52 6.74 22.33 -12.88
N LYS A 53 7.74 21.66 -12.29
CA LYS A 53 8.80 21.00 -13.06
C LYS A 53 8.29 19.84 -13.90
N LYS A 54 7.45 18.97 -13.31
CA LYS A 54 6.92 17.78 -13.98
C LYS A 54 6.15 18.10 -15.27
N ILE A 55 5.42 19.21 -15.30
CA ILE A 55 4.65 19.63 -16.48
C ILE A 55 5.24 20.84 -17.23
N GLY A 56 6.41 21.31 -16.79
CA GLY A 56 7.04 22.54 -17.24
C GLY A 56 7.58 22.48 -18.67
N ALA A 57 8.06 23.64 -19.14
CA ALA A 57 8.62 23.77 -20.49
C ALA A 57 9.74 22.77 -20.81
N PRO A 58 10.70 22.45 -19.91
CA PRO A 58 11.76 21.49 -20.19
C PRO A 58 11.24 20.07 -20.48
N ILE A 59 10.25 19.58 -19.70
CA ILE A 59 9.64 18.27 -19.92
C ILE A 59 8.86 18.25 -21.24
N LYS A 60 8.10 19.31 -21.53
CA LYS A 60 7.38 19.43 -22.80
C LYS A 60 8.32 19.46 -24.01
N GLU A 61 9.44 20.18 -23.90
CA GLU A 61 10.48 20.20 -24.93
C GLU A 61 11.08 18.81 -25.13
N ALA A 62 11.42 18.11 -24.03
CA ALA A 62 11.95 16.75 -24.07
C ALA A 62 11.00 15.78 -24.78
N ILE A 63 9.72 15.78 -24.40
CA ILE A 63 8.69 14.92 -24.99
C ILE A 63 8.59 15.15 -26.50
N THR A 64 8.57 16.42 -26.92
CA THR A 64 8.45 16.83 -28.33
C THR A 64 9.70 16.45 -29.13
N TYR A 65 10.88 16.77 -28.60
CA TYR A 65 12.15 16.58 -29.30
C TYR A 65 12.48 15.08 -29.45
N PHE A 66 12.51 14.33 -28.34
CA PHE A 66 12.86 12.90 -28.38
C PHE A 66 11.76 12.02 -28.97
N GLY A 67 10.52 12.52 -29.05
CA GLY A 67 9.47 11.84 -29.81
C GLY A 67 9.76 11.73 -31.31
N THR A 68 10.65 12.59 -31.83
CA THR A 68 11.11 12.54 -33.23
C THR A 68 12.59 12.14 -33.38
N HIS A 69 13.33 12.09 -32.28
CA HIS A 69 14.75 11.71 -32.22
C HIS A 69 15.00 10.62 -31.17
N PRO A 70 14.27 9.48 -31.18
CA PRO A 70 14.40 8.46 -30.14
C PRO A 70 15.79 7.82 -30.10
N ASP A 71 16.49 7.77 -31.24
CA ASP A 71 17.84 7.21 -31.36
C ASP A 71 18.92 8.06 -30.67
N GLU A 72 18.59 9.27 -30.22
CA GLU A 72 19.49 10.14 -29.44
C GLU A 72 19.43 9.85 -27.92
N LEU A 73 18.55 8.95 -27.48
CA LEU A 73 18.44 8.52 -26.08
C LEU A 73 19.18 7.21 -25.83
N SER A 74 19.95 7.16 -24.74
CA SER A 74 20.46 5.90 -24.18
C SER A 74 19.33 4.98 -23.68
N GLU A 75 19.66 3.75 -23.27
CA GLU A 75 18.71 2.83 -22.64
C GLU A 75 17.97 3.49 -21.45
N VAL A 76 18.71 4.20 -20.59
CA VAL A 76 18.15 4.92 -19.44
C VAL A 76 17.23 6.05 -19.89
N GLY A 77 17.68 6.84 -20.87
CA GLY A 77 16.91 7.93 -21.44
C GLY A 77 15.61 7.46 -22.09
N GLN A 78 15.63 6.33 -22.82
CA GLN A 78 14.45 5.75 -23.46
C GLN A 78 13.43 5.26 -22.44
N ALA A 79 13.88 4.54 -21.41
CA ALA A 79 13.02 4.07 -20.33
C ALA A 79 12.36 5.25 -19.58
N ALA A 80 13.17 6.27 -19.23
CA ALA A 80 12.66 7.46 -18.55
C ALA A 80 11.70 8.26 -19.45
N TYR A 81 12.04 8.46 -20.73
CA TYR A 81 11.18 9.15 -21.69
C TYR A 81 9.80 8.51 -21.79
N LYS A 82 9.73 7.18 -21.85
CA LYS A 82 8.46 6.45 -21.95
C LYS A 82 7.53 6.79 -20.77
N LEU A 83 8.02 6.64 -19.54
CA LEU A 83 7.23 6.91 -18.33
C LEU A 83 6.84 8.39 -18.22
N VAL A 84 7.80 9.30 -18.44
CA VAL A 84 7.54 10.75 -18.39
C VAL A 84 6.49 11.16 -19.42
N LYS A 85 6.55 10.60 -20.63
CA LYS A 85 5.56 10.88 -21.67
C LYS A 85 4.18 10.35 -21.27
N GLU A 86 4.10 9.12 -20.78
CA GLU A 86 2.84 8.51 -20.34
C GLU A 86 2.19 9.34 -19.23
N GLU A 87 2.95 9.74 -18.21
CA GLU A 87 2.50 10.60 -17.11
C GLU A 87 2.08 11.99 -17.59
N TYR A 88 2.87 12.61 -18.46
CA TYR A 88 2.54 13.93 -19.02
C TYR A 88 1.24 13.89 -19.81
N GLU A 89 1.03 12.86 -20.63
CA GLU A 89 -0.20 12.71 -21.41
C GLU A 89 -1.45 12.52 -20.53
N LEU A 90 -1.32 11.86 -19.37
CA LEU A 90 -2.42 11.69 -18.42
C LEU A 90 -2.81 12.98 -17.71
N GLN A 91 -1.83 13.86 -17.46
CA GLN A 91 -2.03 15.04 -16.61
C GLN A 91 -2.23 16.35 -17.39
N LYS A 92 -1.68 16.48 -18.60
CA LYS A 92 -1.63 17.75 -19.34
C LYS A 92 -3.00 18.37 -19.65
N ASP A 93 -4.03 17.54 -19.75
CA ASP A 93 -5.39 17.97 -20.12
C ASP A 93 -6.26 18.24 -18.87
N VAL A 94 -5.80 17.88 -17.66
CA VAL A 94 -6.51 18.15 -16.40
C VAL A 94 -6.40 19.65 -16.08
N PRO A 95 -7.54 20.35 -15.87
CA PRO A 95 -7.49 21.76 -15.46
C PRO A 95 -6.74 21.93 -14.14
N GLN A 96 -5.83 22.92 -14.09
CA GLN A 96 -5.01 23.18 -12.91
C GLN A 96 -5.87 23.44 -11.64
N GLU A 97 -6.96 24.19 -11.79
CA GLU A 97 -7.89 24.46 -10.67
C GLU A 97 -8.54 23.18 -10.12
N LEU A 98 -8.87 22.22 -11.00
CA LEU A 98 -9.43 20.92 -10.61
C LEU A 98 -8.39 20.08 -9.86
N ALA A 99 -7.14 20.02 -10.35
CA ALA A 99 -6.06 19.30 -9.69
C ALA A 99 -5.75 19.88 -8.29
N ILE A 100 -5.73 21.21 -8.14
CA ILE A 100 -5.55 21.89 -6.85
C ILE A 100 -6.73 21.58 -5.91
N ALA A 101 -7.97 21.63 -6.42
CA ALA A 101 -9.16 21.32 -5.63
C ALA A 101 -9.14 19.86 -5.11
N ALA A 102 -8.78 18.90 -5.96
CA ALA A 102 -8.63 17.49 -5.60
C ALA A 102 -7.56 17.28 -4.52
N SER A 103 -6.38 17.89 -4.67
CA SER A 103 -5.31 17.82 -3.67
C SER A 103 -5.74 18.43 -2.33
N ALA A 104 -6.42 19.58 -2.33
CA ALA A 104 -6.91 20.18 -1.08
C ALA A 104 -8.04 19.35 -0.44
N ALA A 105 -8.83 18.63 -1.24
CA ALA A 105 -9.92 17.79 -0.75
C ALA A 105 -9.39 16.56 0.01
N THR A 106 -8.33 15.92 -0.46
CA THR A 106 -7.74 14.74 0.20
C THR A 106 -7.19 15.10 1.59
N SER A 107 -6.54 16.25 1.76
CA SER A 107 -6.09 16.72 3.07
C SER A 107 -7.25 16.95 4.06
N ARG A 108 -8.35 17.56 3.59
CA ARG A 108 -9.56 17.74 4.42
C ARG A 108 -10.20 16.40 4.77
N ALA A 109 -10.26 15.48 3.81
CA ALA A 109 -10.80 14.15 3.96
C ALA A 109 -9.99 13.31 4.96
N HIS A 110 -8.66 13.40 4.95
CA HIS A 110 -7.81 12.72 5.91
C HIS A 110 -8.08 13.18 7.36
N THR A 111 -8.15 14.48 7.60
CA THR A 111 -8.49 15.04 8.93
C THR A 111 -9.88 14.60 9.39
N ALA A 112 -10.88 14.63 8.48
CA ALA A 112 -12.23 14.16 8.77
C ALA A 112 -12.26 12.66 9.10
N TRP A 113 -11.49 11.85 8.36
CA TRP A 113 -11.36 10.41 8.59
C TRP A 113 -10.71 10.08 9.93
N LEU A 114 -9.64 10.76 10.32
CA LEU A 114 -9.01 10.59 11.64
C LEU A 114 -10.01 10.82 12.77
N LYS A 115 -10.80 11.90 12.66
CA LYS A 115 -11.87 12.22 13.62
C LYS A 115 -12.96 11.15 13.61
N ALA A 116 -13.44 10.76 12.43
CA ALA A 116 -14.48 9.75 12.26
C ALA A 116 -14.07 8.41 12.89
N ARG A 117 -12.81 7.97 12.69
CA ARG A 117 -12.28 6.75 13.31
C ARG A 117 -12.27 6.81 14.82
N LYS A 118 -11.82 7.93 15.39
CA LYS A 118 -11.76 8.13 16.84
C LYS A 118 -13.15 8.05 17.47
N GLU A 119 -14.15 8.62 16.81
CA GLU A 119 -15.54 8.65 17.28
C GLU A 119 -16.37 7.46 16.80
N GLN A 120 -15.80 6.57 15.96
CA GLN A 120 -16.48 5.44 15.32
C GLN A 120 -17.75 5.85 14.55
N ASP A 121 -17.75 7.03 13.92
CA ASP A 121 -18.92 7.64 13.27
C ASP A 121 -18.60 8.09 11.84
N PHE A 122 -19.10 7.35 10.85
CA PHE A 122 -18.92 7.65 9.43
C PHE A 122 -19.52 9.00 9.01
N ASN A 123 -20.54 9.52 9.71
CA ASN A 123 -21.15 10.80 9.34
C ASN A 123 -20.16 11.96 9.38
N LEU A 124 -19.13 11.87 10.23
CA LEU A 124 -18.05 12.86 10.32
C LEU A 124 -17.12 12.86 9.09
N PHE A 125 -17.09 11.76 8.32
CA PHE A 125 -16.26 11.61 7.12
C PHE A 125 -17.06 11.72 5.82
N LYS A 126 -18.37 11.44 5.86
CA LYS A 126 -19.27 11.33 4.70
C LYS A 126 -19.14 12.48 3.70
N GLU A 127 -19.18 13.73 4.16
CA GLU A 127 -19.13 14.90 3.27
C GLU A 127 -17.77 14.99 2.54
N ALA A 128 -16.68 14.80 3.28
CA ALA A 128 -15.35 14.87 2.70
C ALA A 128 -15.07 13.70 1.73
N LEU A 129 -15.56 12.49 2.04
CA LEU A 129 -15.51 11.36 1.11
C LEU A 129 -16.34 11.63 -0.16
N SER A 130 -17.52 12.23 -0.01
CA SER A 130 -18.37 12.59 -1.15
C SER A 130 -17.67 13.58 -2.08
N GLU A 131 -16.95 14.55 -1.53
CA GLU A 131 -16.18 15.51 -2.30
C GLU A 131 -15.00 14.86 -3.03
N ASN A 132 -14.26 13.96 -2.37
CA ASN A 132 -13.22 13.17 -3.03
C ASN A 132 -13.78 12.39 -4.21
N ILE A 133 -14.89 11.65 -4.02
CA ILE A 133 -15.52 10.85 -5.08
C ILE A 133 -15.99 11.76 -6.23
N ARG A 134 -16.59 12.92 -5.93
CA ARG A 134 -17.05 13.88 -6.94
C ARG A 134 -15.88 14.39 -7.79
N LEU A 135 -14.81 14.84 -7.14
CA LEU A 135 -13.62 15.38 -7.82
C LEU A 135 -12.90 14.29 -8.63
N THR A 136 -12.77 13.07 -8.10
CA THR A 136 -12.24 11.93 -8.86
C THR A 136 -13.07 11.67 -10.12
N LYS A 137 -14.42 11.65 -10.01
CA LYS A 137 -15.31 11.49 -11.17
C LYS A 137 -15.16 12.62 -12.20
N GLU A 138 -14.93 13.86 -11.76
CA GLU A 138 -14.66 14.99 -12.67
C GLU A 138 -13.30 14.90 -13.36
N MET A 139 -12.30 14.27 -12.74
CA MET A 139 -10.98 14.04 -13.34
C MET A 139 -10.97 12.90 -14.36
N ILE A 140 -11.79 11.86 -14.18
CA ILE A 140 -11.79 10.66 -15.04
C ILE A 140 -11.88 10.99 -16.55
N PRO A 141 -12.78 11.86 -17.04
CA PRO A 141 -12.86 12.19 -18.47
C PRO A 141 -11.58 12.75 -19.07
N TYR A 142 -10.72 13.40 -18.27
CA TYR A 142 -9.43 13.93 -18.73
C TYR A 142 -8.34 12.85 -18.80
N MET A 143 -8.44 11.82 -17.95
CA MET A 143 -7.47 10.73 -17.87
C MET A 143 -7.83 9.55 -18.79
N LYS A 144 -9.12 9.40 -19.11
CA LYS A 144 -9.64 8.30 -19.93
C LYS A 144 -9.10 8.38 -21.36
N LYS A 145 -8.38 7.33 -21.77
CA LYS A 145 -7.90 7.12 -23.14
C LYS A 145 -8.84 6.14 -23.85
N ASN A 146 -8.61 4.84 -23.64
CA ASN A 146 -9.30 3.75 -24.33
C ASN A 146 -10.01 2.78 -23.37
N GLU A 147 -9.99 3.10 -22.07
CA GLU A 147 -10.59 2.29 -21.02
C GLU A 147 -12.10 2.16 -21.20
N ARG A 148 -12.64 0.97 -20.90
CA ARG A 148 -14.04 0.64 -21.16
C ARG A 148 -14.95 1.26 -20.11
N THR A 149 -14.55 1.24 -18.85
CA THR A 149 -15.31 1.84 -17.74
C THR A 149 -14.56 2.96 -17.05
N ASP A 150 -15.23 3.70 -16.18
CA ASP A 150 -14.59 4.78 -15.42
C ASP A 150 -13.69 4.20 -14.32
N TYR A 151 -14.10 3.07 -13.71
CA TYR A 151 -13.23 2.37 -12.78
C TYR A 151 -11.96 1.78 -13.43
N ASP A 152 -12.00 1.34 -14.70
CA ASP A 152 -10.80 0.92 -15.45
C ASP A 152 -9.75 2.04 -15.50
N VAL A 153 -10.16 3.30 -15.63
CA VAL A 153 -9.24 4.46 -15.62
C VAL A 153 -8.51 4.57 -14.29
N LEU A 154 -9.19 4.29 -13.18
CA LEU A 154 -8.64 4.35 -11.83
C LEU A 154 -7.73 3.15 -11.54
N LEU A 155 -8.12 1.94 -11.97
CA LEU A 155 -7.26 0.75 -11.92
C LEU A 155 -5.94 0.99 -12.66
N ASN A 156 -6.01 1.59 -13.84
CA ASN A 156 -4.86 1.87 -14.70
C ASN A 156 -3.84 2.85 -14.08
N GLN A 157 -4.23 3.62 -13.05
CA GLN A 157 -3.29 4.49 -12.32
C GLN A 157 -2.30 3.69 -11.45
N TYR A 158 -2.66 2.47 -11.07
CA TYR A 158 -1.86 1.62 -10.17
C TYR A 158 -1.33 0.37 -10.88
N GLU A 159 -2.16 -0.23 -11.73
CA GLU A 159 -1.86 -1.43 -12.49
C GLU A 159 -2.06 -1.17 -13.99
N PRO A 160 -1.00 -0.81 -14.73
CA PRO A 160 -1.11 -0.50 -16.14
C PRO A 160 -1.79 -1.61 -16.95
N ASN A 161 -2.85 -1.26 -17.67
CA ASN A 161 -3.73 -2.12 -18.48
C ASN A 161 -4.65 -3.06 -17.69
N MET A 162 -4.77 -2.88 -16.37
CA MET A 162 -5.73 -3.64 -15.58
C MET A 162 -7.16 -3.16 -15.84
N THR A 163 -8.11 -4.09 -15.87
CA THR A 163 -9.52 -3.80 -16.15
C THR A 163 -10.44 -4.59 -15.23
N VAL A 164 -11.67 -4.08 -15.09
CA VAL A 164 -12.78 -4.77 -14.42
C VAL A 164 -13.00 -6.16 -15.00
N GLU A 165 -12.90 -6.32 -16.32
CA GLU A 165 -13.11 -7.61 -16.98
C GLU A 165 -12.08 -8.66 -16.55
N ILE A 166 -10.80 -8.27 -16.47
CA ILE A 166 -9.72 -9.15 -15.99
C ILE A 166 -9.95 -9.47 -14.51
N LEU A 167 -10.19 -8.45 -13.67
CA LEU A 167 -10.36 -8.63 -12.23
C LEU A 167 -11.60 -9.45 -11.88
N ASP A 168 -12.73 -9.27 -12.55
CA ASP A 168 -13.95 -10.06 -12.32
C ASP A 168 -13.69 -11.56 -12.59
N ASN A 169 -12.92 -11.88 -13.62
CA ASN A 169 -12.54 -13.26 -13.91
C ASN A 169 -11.60 -13.84 -12.84
N VAL A 170 -10.55 -13.11 -12.47
CA VAL A 170 -9.57 -13.58 -11.48
C VAL A 170 -10.20 -13.70 -10.09
N PHE A 171 -10.90 -12.66 -9.63
CA PHE A 171 -11.47 -12.61 -8.29
C PHE A 171 -12.62 -13.59 -8.09
N SER A 172 -13.43 -13.88 -9.12
CA SER A 172 -14.45 -14.94 -8.99
C SER A 172 -13.82 -16.31 -8.75
N GLN A 173 -12.76 -16.67 -9.48
CA GLN A 173 -12.05 -17.95 -9.28
C GLN A 173 -11.42 -18.04 -7.89
N VAL A 174 -10.72 -16.98 -7.47
CA VAL A 174 -10.04 -16.94 -6.17
C VAL A 174 -11.04 -16.97 -5.03
N ARG A 175 -12.11 -16.17 -5.10
CA ARG A 175 -13.20 -16.18 -4.13
C ARG A 175 -13.79 -17.58 -3.99
N ASP A 176 -14.20 -18.19 -5.10
CA ASP A 176 -14.88 -19.49 -5.06
C ASP A 176 -13.97 -20.58 -4.48
N GLY A 177 -12.67 -20.54 -4.79
CA GLY A 177 -11.65 -21.42 -4.20
C GLY A 177 -11.49 -21.20 -2.69
N ILE A 178 -11.35 -19.96 -2.23
CA ILE A 178 -11.25 -19.64 -0.79
C ILE A 178 -12.51 -20.10 -0.04
N MET A 179 -13.69 -19.85 -0.60
CA MET A 179 -14.95 -20.26 0.01
C MET A 179 -15.09 -21.79 0.11
N ASP A 180 -14.61 -22.55 -0.89
CA ASP A 180 -14.52 -24.00 -0.80
C ASP A 180 -13.56 -24.46 0.30
N ILE A 181 -12.35 -23.90 0.38
CA ILE A 181 -11.38 -24.24 1.43
C ILE A 181 -11.95 -23.95 2.82
N ARG A 182 -12.58 -22.79 3.02
CA ARG A 182 -13.21 -22.42 4.30
C ARG A 182 -14.33 -23.38 4.69
N ARG A 183 -15.17 -23.80 3.73
CA ARG A 183 -16.18 -24.84 3.97
C ARG A 183 -15.53 -26.16 4.40
N GLN A 184 -14.48 -26.59 3.70
CA GLN A 184 -13.75 -27.81 4.08
C GLN A 184 -13.13 -27.72 5.47
N LEU A 185 -12.56 -26.56 5.84
CA LEU A 185 -12.03 -26.32 7.18
C LEU A 185 -13.12 -26.33 8.26
N ALA A 186 -14.29 -25.76 7.98
CA ALA A 186 -15.42 -25.78 8.92
C ALA A 186 -15.96 -27.22 9.14
N GLU A 187 -15.96 -28.06 8.11
CA GLU A 187 -16.48 -29.44 8.18
C GLU A 187 -15.46 -30.45 8.71
N LYS A 188 -14.18 -30.29 8.34
CA LYS A 188 -13.13 -31.32 8.51
C LYS A 188 -11.87 -30.80 9.19
N GLY A 189 -11.75 -29.49 9.38
CA GLY A 189 -10.58 -28.87 9.98
C GLY A 189 -10.45 -29.19 11.47
N THR A 190 -9.24 -29.04 11.98
CA THR A 190 -8.96 -29.10 13.42
C THR A 190 -8.33 -27.77 13.82
N ALA A 191 -8.99 -27.04 14.71
CA ALA A 191 -8.50 -25.74 15.14
C ALA A 191 -7.23 -25.90 16.00
N PRO A 192 -6.12 -25.22 15.67
CA PRO A 192 -4.92 -25.21 16.50
C PRO A 192 -5.14 -24.42 17.80
N LYS A 193 -4.25 -24.61 18.78
CA LYS A 193 -4.26 -23.81 20.00
C LYS A 193 -3.62 -22.44 19.74
N THR A 194 -4.41 -21.38 19.80
CA THR A 194 -3.96 -20.01 19.48
C THR A 194 -3.44 -19.22 20.68
N THR A 195 -3.62 -19.72 21.91
CA THR A 195 -3.18 -19.02 23.13
C THR A 195 -1.66 -18.78 23.19
N ILE A 196 -0.90 -19.47 22.36
CA ILE A 196 0.54 -19.25 22.15
C ILE A 196 0.80 -17.86 21.55
N LEU A 197 -0.02 -17.42 20.59
CA LEU A 197 0.13 -16.12 19.92
C LEU A 197 -0.07 -14.94 20.88
N SER A 198 -0.92 -15.14 21.89
CA SER A 198 -1.22 -14.13 22.92
C SER A 198 -0.20 -14.03 24.06
N ARG A 199 0.83 -14.90 24.07
CA ARG A 199 1.87 -14.87 25.09
C ARG A 199 2.68 -13.59 24.97
N LYS A 200 3.05 -13.02 26.12
CA LYS A 200 3.75 -11.75 26.17
C LYS A 200 5.15 -11.85 25.54
N MET A 201 5.44 -11.05 24.51
CA MET A 201 6.80 -10.84 23.99
C MET A 201 7.03 -9.34 23.88
N THR A 202 8.00 -8.81 24.62
CA THR A 202 8.21 -7.34 24.68
C THR A 202 8.67 -6.80 23.32
N GLU A 203 8.44 -5.51 23.06
CA GLU A 203 8.95 -4.85 21.83
C GLU A 203 10.45 -5.09 21.64
N ALA A 204 11.25 -4.99 22.71
CA ALA A 204 12.70 -5.21 22.62
C ALA A 204 13.05 -6.65 22.19
N GLN A 205 12.29 -7.64 22.64
CA GLN A 205 12.47 -9.04 22.24
C GLN A 205 12.05 -9.25 20.78
N GLN A 206 10.90 -8.70 20.37
CA GLN A 206 10.42 -8.78 18.98
C GLN A 206 11.40 -8.10 18.01
N ARG A 207 11.86 -6.89 18.35
CA ARG A 207 12.85 -6.13 17.57
C ARG A 207 14.17 -6.90 17.44
N ARG A 208 14.68 -7.48 18.53
CA ARG A 208 15.92 -8.29 18.51
C ARG A 208 15.80 -9.48 17.55
N PHE A 209 14.67 -10.18 17.59
CA PHE A 209 14.42 -11.29 16.68
C PHE A 209 14.37 -10.80 15.23
N ILE A 210 13.51 -9.82 14.94
CA ILE A 210 13.17 -9.48 13.57
C ILE A 210 14.27 -8.73 12.83
N THR A 211 15.04 -7.88 13.53
CA THR A 211 16.21 -7.21 12.94
C THR A 211 17.19 -8.24 12.39
N LYS A 212 17.45 -9.33 13.12
CA LYS A 212 18.31 -10.40 12.61
C LYS A 212 17.67 -11.12 11.43
N VAL A 213 16.39 -11.45 11.53
CA VAL A 213 15.65 -12.18 10.48
C VAL A 213 15.69 -11.42 9.16
N ILE A 214 15.34 -10.13 9.14
CA ILE A 214 15.32 -9.38 7.88
C ILE A 214 16.72 -9.06 7.36
N THR A 215 17.73 -8.93 8.24
CA THR A 215 19.14 -8.87 7.82
C THR A 215 19.55 -10.16 7.11
N ASP A 216 19.15 -11.33 7.66
CA ASP A 216 19.43 -12.62 7.04
C ASP A 216 18.69 -12.81 5.70
N LEU A 217 17.51 -12.18 5.54
CA LEU A 217 16.75 -12.18 4.27
C LEU A 217 17.42 -11.30 3.21
N GLY A 218 18.14 -10.25 3.62
CA GLY A 218 18.91 -9.39 2.74
C GLY A 218 18.63 -7.89 2.86
N TYR A 219 17.78 -7.46 3.79
CA TYR A 219 17.55 -6.04 4.05
C TYR A 219 18.81 -5.40 4.65
N ASP A 220 19.30 -4.34 4.01
CA ASP A 220 20.54 -3.68 4.37
C ASP A 220 20.30 -2.49 5.29
N PHE A 221 20.59 -2.65 6.58
CA PHE A 221 20.51 -1.60 7.59
C PHE A 221 21.56 -0.48 7.43
N ALA A 222 22.58 -0.63 6.58
CA ALA A 222 23.45 0.50 6.22
C ALA A 222 22.77 1.46 5.24
N ARG A 223 21.72 1.00 4.56
CA ARG A 223 20.94 1.72 3.55
C ARG A 223 19.47 1.88 3.96
N GLY A 224 19.19 1.82 5.26
CA GLY A 224 17.83 1.83 5.77
C GLY A 224 17.73 1.75 7.29
N ARG A 225 16.51 1.81 7.81
CA ARG A 225 16.21 1.71 9.26
C ARG A 225 14.81 1.17 9.50
N LEU A 226 14.51 0.81 10.76
CA LEU A 226 13.21 0.31 11.21
C LEU A 226 12.69 1.14 12.39
N ASP A 227 11.51 1.73 12.22
CA ASP A 227 10.89 2.65 13.17
C ASP A 227 9.47 2.27 13.57
N ASN A 228 8.94 2.95 14.59
CA ASN A 228 7.60 2.73 15.08
C ASN A 228 6.62 3.66 14.37
N THR A 229 5.44 3.15 14.03
CA THR A 229 4.33 3.93 13.49
C THR A 229 2.99 3.33 13.89
N VAL A 230 1.89 4.00 13.54
CA VAL A 230 0.52 3.51 13.74
C VAL A 230 0.11 2.53 12.64
N HIS A 231 0.45 2.80 11.38
CA HIS A 231 0.18 1.94 10.22
C HIS A 231 1.51 1.63 9.53
N PRO A 232 1.99 0.38 9.56
CA PRO A 232 3.25 -0.01 8.92
C PRO A 232 3.30 0.37 7.44
N PHE A 233 4.50 0.76 7.00
CA PHE A 233 4.83 1.06 5.60
C PHE A 233 6.35 1.01 5.38
N ALA A 234 6.73 0.83 4.12
CA ALA A 234 8.08 1.01 3.60
C ALA A 234 8.12 2.24 2.68
N THR A 235 9.24 2.96 2.69
CA THR A 235 9.45 4.11 1.79
C THR A 235 10.85 4.12 1.21
N GLY A 236 10.95 4.14 -0.13
CA GLY A 236 12.19 4.33 -0.87
C GLY A 236 12.46 5.81 -1.09
N ILE A 237 13.31 6.43 -0.27
CA ILE A 237 13.70 7.84 -0.43
C ILE A 237 14.76 7.95 -1.53
N ASN A 238 15.76 7.07 -1.49
CA ASN A 238 16.73 6.88 -2.56
C ASN A 238 17.39 5.50 -2.41
N HIS A 239 18.28 5.14 -3.36
CA HIS A 239 18.95 3.85 -3.40
C HIS A 239 19.64 3.43 -2.08
N ASN A 240 20.09 4.39 -1.27
CA ASN A 240 20.78 4.15 0.00
C ASN A 240 20.00 4.64 1.23
N ASP A 241 18.72 4.99 1.08
CA ASP A 241 17.82 5.37 2.16
C ASP A 241 16.42 4.81 1.88
N VAL A 242 16.23 3.54 2.27
CA VAL A 242 14.94 2.85 2.20
C VAL A 242 14.54 2.53 3.62
N ARG A 243 13.40 3.04 4.09
CA ARG A 243 13.02 2.95 5.51
C ARG A 243 11.80 2.07 5.69
N LEU A 244 11.80 1.30 6.77
CA LEU A 244 10.69 0.45 7.18
C LEU A 244 10.09 1.00 8.46
N THR A 245 8.81 0.76 8.66
CA THR A 245 8.13 1.04 9.92
C THR A 245 7.30 -0.16 10.35
N THR A 246 6.96 -0.24 11.64
CA THR A 246 6.09 -1.28 12.16
C THR A 246 5.31 -0.80 13.38
N ARG A 247 4.31 -1.58 13.77
CA ARG A 247 3.55 -1.45 15.02
C ARG A 247 3.78 -2.70 15.85
N TRP A 248 4.09 -2.53 17.12
CA TRP A 248 4.29 -3.66 18.04
C TRP A 248 3.05 -3.95 18.85
N ASN A 249 2.81 -5.23 19.12
CA ASN A 249 1.83 -5.67 20.11
C ASN A 249 2.50 -6.70 21.02
N GLU A 250 2.64 -6.39 22.32
CA GLU A 250 3.28 -7.31 23.25
C GLU A 250 2.50 -8.61 23.46
N HIS A 251 1.21 -8.63 23.12
CA HIS A 251 0.31 -9.78 23.22
C HIS A 251 -0.15 -10.30 21.86
N ASP A 252 0.54 -9.92 20.80
CA ASP A 252 0.42 -10.53 19.49
C ASP A 252 1.70 -10.26 18.72
N PHE A 253 2.71 -11.10 18.97
CA PHE A 253 3.99 -10.95 18.30
C PHE A 253 3.87 -11.14 16.79
N SER A 254 2.87 -11.91 16.32
CA SER A 254 2.76 -12.27 14.90
C SER A 254 2.56 -11.02 14.04
N MET A 255 1.72 -10.08 14.50
CA MET A 255 1.46 -8.82 13.82
C MET A 255 2.74 -8.01 13.57
N GLY A 256 3.55 -7.80 14.61
CA GLY A 256 4.80 -7.03 14.47
C GLY A 256 5.84 -7.77 13.62
N LEU A 257 5.97 -9.08 13.78
CA LEU A 257 6.98 -9.87 13.07
C LEU A 257 6.68 -10.02 11.58
N PHE A 258 5.47 -10.45 11.21
CA PHE A 258 5.08 -10.58 9.80
C PHE A 258 5.00 -9.23 9.11
N GLY A 259 4.48 -8.20 9.79
CA GLY A 259 4.49 -6.84 9.26
C GLY A 259 5.90 -6.36 8.91
N VAL A 260 6.91 -6.60 9.75
CA VAL A 260 8.29 -6.21 9.39
C VAL A 260 8.87 -7.06 8.25
N ILE A 261 8.50 -8.34 8.13
CA ILE A 261 8.94 -9.17 6.99
C ILE A 261 8.29 -8.67 5.70
N HIS A 262 7.01 -8.29 5.74
CA HIS A 262 6.28 -7.67 4.65
C HIS A 262 6.98 -6.38 4.19
N GLU A 263 7.18 -5.42 5.09
CA GLU A 263 7.84 -4.16 4.76
C GLU A 263 9.29 -4.38 4.30
N ALA A 264 10.00 -5.36 4.86
CA ALA A 264 11.35 -5.68 4.39
C ALA A 264 11.37 -6.24 2.96
N GLY A 265 10.30 -6.90 2.50
CA GLY A 265 10.19 -7.32 1.11
C GLY A 265 10.12 -6.12 0.15
N HIS A 266 9.32 -5.10 0.48
CA HIS A 266 9.36 -3.82 -0.22
C HIS A 266 10.74 -3.17 -0.14
N GLY A 267 11.32 -3.14 1.07
CA GLY A 267 12.62 -2.53 1.31
C GLY A 267 13.72 -3.15 0.46
N MET A 268 13.75 -4.48 0.37
CA MET A 268 14.70 -5.22 -0.46
C MET A 268 14.46 -5.00 -1.95
N TYR A 269 13.20 -4.84 -2.39
CA TYR A 269 12.93 -4.50 -3.78
C TYR A 269 13.57 -3.15 -4.14
N GLU A 270 13.24 -2.10 -3.39
CA GLU A 270 13.75 -0.74 -3.59
C GLU A 270 15.28 -0.66 -3.47
N GLN A 271 15.88 -1.38 -2.51
CA GLN A 271 17.33 -1.45 -2.31
C GLN A 271 18.09 -2.14 -3.45
N ASN A 272 17.41 -2.86 -4.34
CA ASN A 272 18.01 -3.62 -5.44
C ASN A 272 17.59 -3.14 -6.83
N ILE A 273 16.86 -2.02 -6.93
CA ILE A 273 16.63 -1.36 -8.21
C ILE A 273 17.97 -0.81 -8.73
N ASP A 274 18.33 -1.18 -9.96
CA ASP A 274 19.62 -0.86 -10.58
C ASP A 274 19.95 0.64 -10.48
N GLU A 275 21.10 0.95 -9.87
CA GLU A 275 21.60 2.31 -9.65
C GLU A 275 21.69 3.14 -10.95
N LYS A 276 21.80 2.50 -12.12
CA LYS A 276 21.86 3.21 -13.40
C LYS A 276 20.60 4.05 -13.69
N TYR A 277 19.47 3.71 -13.08
CA TYR A 277 18.22 4.48 -13.24
C TYR A 277 18.07 5.61 -12.21
N GLN A 278 18.98 5.73 -11.24
CA GLN A 278 18.85 6.69 -10.14
C GLN A 278 18.63 8.13 -10.63
N GLY A 279 17.67 8.82 -10.01
CA GLY A 279 17.29 10.17 -10.40
C GLY A 279 16.31 10.24 -11.57
N THR A 280 15.86 9.10 -12.09
CA THR A 280 14.79 9.00 -13.10
C THR A 280 13.56 8.34 -12.50
N PRO A 281 12.35 8.49 -13.09
CA PRO A 281 11.15 7.80 -12.61
C PRO A 281 11.19 6.27 -12.81
N VAL A 282 12.21 5.74 -13.52
CA VAL A 282 12.43 4.29 -13.66
C VAL A 282 13.02 3.68 -12.39
N HIS A 283 13.60 4.50 -11.51
CA HIS A 283 14.15 4.04 -10.21
C HIS A 283 13.04 4.00 -9.15
N GLU A 284 12.09 3.09 -9.38
CA GLU A 284 10.92 2.84 -8.52
C GLU A 284 10.33 1.46 -8.84
N GLY A 285 9.49 0.92 -7.96
CA GLY A 285 8.69 -0.28 -8.22
C GLY A 285 7.92 -0.22 -9.54
N ALA A 286 7.86 -1.35 -10.26
CA ALA A 286 7.27 -1.40 -11.61
C ALA A 286 5.75 -1.13 -11.66
N SER A 287 5.05 -1.45 -10.57
CA SER A 287 3.63 -1.19 -10.29
C SER A 287 3.36 -1.53 -8.82
N MET A 288 2.22 -1.15 -8.28
CA MET A 288 1.89 -1.49 -6.89
C MET A 288 1.75 -2.99 -6.67
N GLY A 289 1.20 -3.74 -7.64
CA GLY A 289 1.04 -5.19 -7.58
C GLY A 289 2.38 -5.91 -7.63
N ILE A 290 3.31 -5.45 -8.46
CA ILE A 290 4.68 -5.98 -8.42
C ILE A 290 5.37 -5.61 -7.11
N HIS A 291 5.16 -4.42 -6.58
CA HIS A 291 5.72 -4.01 -5.30
C HIS A 291 5.18 -4.87 -4.14
N GLU A 292 3.87 -5.09 -4.08
CA GLU A 292 3.17 -6.00 -3.16
C GLU A 292 3.57 -7.46 -3.35
N SER A 293 3.91 -7.88 -4.58
CA SER A 293 4.43 -9.23 -4.80
C SER A 293 5.73 -9.47 -4.04
N GLN A 294 6.56 -8.45 -3.87
CA GLN A 294 7.82 -8.60 -3.15
C GLN A 294 7.61 -8.65 -1.63
N SER A 295 6.69 -7.84 -1.08
CA SER A 295 6.34 -7.90 0.34
C SER A 295 5.67 -9.23 0.69
N LEU A 296 4.62 -9.63 -0.04
CA LEU A 296 3.87 -10.86 0.20
C LEU A 296 4.68 -12.12 -0.09
N PHE A 297 5.61 -12.09 -1.05
CA PHE A 297 6.55 -13.21 -1.24
C PHE A 297 7.41 -13.41 0.00
N ASN A 298 7.94 -12.33 0.59
CA ASN A 298 8.74 -12.42 1.80
C ASN A 298 7.91 -12.80 3.02
N GLU A 299 6.71 -12.26 3.19
CA GLU A 299 5.84 -12.52 4.34
C GLU A 299 5.19 -13.91 4.27
N ILE A 300 4.50 -14.21 3.17
CA ILE A 300 3.64 -15.40 3.05
C ILE A 300 4.43 -16.58 2.49
N ILE A 301 5.18 -16.39 1.40
CA ILE A 301 5.87 -17.52 0.75
C ILE A 301 7.10 -17.96 1.54
N ILE A 302 7.89 -17.00 2.05
CA ILE A 302 9.07 -17.28 2.87
C ILE A 302 8.71 -17.30 4.36
N GLY A 303 8.27 -16.16 4.90
CA GLY A 303 8.08 -15.92 6.32
C GLY A 303 7.05 -16.85 6.95
N SER A 304 6.06 -17.31 6.19
CA SER A 304 5.04 -18.25 6.66
C SER A 304 5.36 -19.71 6.30
N ASN A 305 6.50 -19.99 5.68
CA ASN A 305 6.94 -21.34 5.35
C ASN A 305 7.34 -22.13 6.61
N ARG A 306 7.03 -23.42 6.63
CA ARG A 306 7.43 -24.30 7.74
C ARG A 306 8.94 -24.37 7.91
N ALA A 307 9.68 -24.57 6.81
CA ALA A 307 11.14 -24.70 6.85
C ALA A 307 11.82 -23.40 7.32
N PHE A 308 11.21 -22.25 7.02
CA PHE A 308 11.64 -20.97 7.57
C PHE A 308 11.54 -20.99 9.10
N TRP A 309 10.37 -21.33 9.65
CA TRP A 309 10.19 -21.37 11.10
C TRP A 309 10.99 -22.48 11.79
N GLU A 310 11.22 -23.64 11.15
CA GLU A 310 12.11 -24.68 11.70
C GLU A 310 13.52 -24.14 11.97
N LYS A 311 14.02 -23.27 11.09
CA LYS A 311 15.31 -22.58 11.27
C LYS A 311 15.24 -21.46 12.31
N GLN A 312 14.17 -20.65 12.30
CA GLN A 312 14.09 -19.45 13.13
C GLN A 312 13.63 -19.71 14.56
N PHE A 313 12.87 -20.77 14.82
CA PHE A 313 12.23 -21.03 16.11
C PHE A 313 13.21 -21.12 17.30
N PRO A 314 14.40 -21.76 17.20
CA PRO A 314 15.36 -21.75 18.29
C PRO A 314 15.85 -20.33 18.67
N PHE A 315 16.06 -19.47 17.65
CA PHE A 315 16.45 -18.08 17.89
C PHE A 315 15.28 -17.25 18.41
N PHE A 316 14.05 -17.52 17.95
CA PHE A 316 12.83 -16.94 18.50
C PHE A 316 12.70 -17.24 20.00
N GLN A 317 12.86 -18.51 20.43
CA GLN A 317 12.83 -18.89 21.85
C GLN A 317 13.91 -18.18 22.66
N THR A 318 15.14 -18.10 22.12
CA THR A 318 16.23 -17.33 22.73
C THR A 318 15.86 -15.84 22.90
N CYS A 319 15.15 -15.27 21.91
CA CYS A 319 14.69 -13.90 21.97
C CYS A 319 13.57 -13.69 23.00
N ALA A 320 12.71 -14.68 23.19
CA ALA A 320 11.57 -14.59 24.08
C ALA A 320 11.85 -14.97 25.55
N GLU A 321 13.11 -15.30 25.88
CA GLU A 321 13.64 -15.40 27.25
C GLU A 321 12.79 -16.28 28.18
N GLY A 322 12.51 -17.51 27.76
CA GLY A 322 11.77 -18.50 28.55
C GLY A 322 10.26 -18.53 28.32
N THR A 323 9.69 -17.52 27.67
CA THR A 323 8.23 -17.41 27.49
C THR A 323 7.63 -18.53 26.62
N PHE A 324 8.43 -19.17 25.78
CA PHE A 324 8.00 -20.20 24.82
C PHE A 324 8.76 -21.52 24.97
N ASP A 325 9.48 -21.74 26.08
CA ASP A 325 10.32 -22.93 26.27
C ASP A 325 9.50 -24.22 26.42
N ASP A 326 8.25 -24.11 26.86
CA ASP A 326 7.29 -25.22 26.98
C ASP A 326 6.51 -25.50 25.69
N VAL A 327 6.71 -24.71 24.63
CA VAL A 327 5.97 -24.83 23.36
C VAL A 327 6.76 -25.68 22.38
N SER A 328 6.15 -26.76 21.87
CA SER A 328 6.74 -27.54 20.78
C SER A 328 6.67 -26.76 19.46
N PHE A 329 7.61 -27.04 18.56
CA PHE A 329 7.63 -26.42 17.23
C PHE A 329 6.32 -26.64 16.46
N ASP A 330 5.76 -27.85 16.49
CA ASP A 330 4.51 -28.16 15.80
C ASP A 330 3.35 -27.32 16.33
N ALA A 331 3.20 -27.22 17.66
CA ALA A 331 2.14 -26.41 18.26
C ALA A 331 2.32 -24.91 17.94
N PHE A 332 3.56 -24.42 17.91
CA PHE A 332 3.87 -23.06 17.50
C PHE A 332 3.50 -22.82 16.03
N TYR A 333 3.95 -23.69 15.12
CA TYR A 333 3.69 -23.54 13.69
C TYR A 333 2.20 -23.65 13.36
N ASP A 334 1.50 -24.63 13.95
CA ASP A 334 0.07 -24.81 13.76
C ASP A 334 -0.71 -23.57 14.24
N ALA A 335 -0.29 -22.93 15.34
CA ALA A 335 -0.90 -21.68 15.81
C ALA A 335 -0.77 -20.55 14.77
N LEU A 336 0.38 -20.43 14.08
CA LEU A 336 0.57 -19.46 12.99
C LEU A 336 -0.29 -19.76 11.75
N LYS A 337 -0.84 -20.97 11.63
CA LYS A 337 -1.72 -21.41 10.54
C LYS A 337 -3.20 -21.35 10.88
N TYR A 338 -3.53 -20.78 12.03
CA TYR A 338 -4.90 -20.48 12.37
C TYR A 338 -5.51 -19.53 11.33
N SER A 339 -6.68 -19.89 10.81
CA SER A 339 -7.45 -19.09 9.86
C SER A 339 -8.85 -18.88 10.42
N GLN A 340 -9.33 -17.64 10.34
CA GLN A 340 -10.66 -17.27 10.77
C GLN A 340 -11.17 -16.06 10.00
N ALA A 341 -12.49 -15.93 9.87
CA ALA A 341 -13.05 -14.66 9.45
C ALA A 341 -12.72 -13.58 10.50
N SER A 342 -12.19 -12.45 10.05
CA SER A 342 -11.95 -11.26 10.87
C SER A 342 -12.42 -10.00 10.13
N LEU A 343 -12.61 -8.89 10.84
CA LEU A 343 -13.09 -7.64 10.24
C LEU A 343 -11.94 -6.81 9.65
N VAL A 344 -10.78 -6.82 10.32
CA VAL A 344 -9.63 -5.99 10.00
C VAL A 344 -8.72 -6.68 8.97
N ARG A 345 -8.66 -6.14 7.75
CA ARG A 345 -7.88 -6.64 6.61
C ARG A 345 -6.41 -6.79 6.93
N ILE A 346 -5.80 -5.79 7.56
CA ILE A 346 -4.37 -5.80 7.91
C ILE A 346 -4.03 -6.80 9.03
N GLU A 347 -5.05 -7.41 9.65
CA GLU A 347 -4.93 -8.46 10.67
C GLU A 347 -5.58 -9.77 10.19
N ALA A 348 -5.96 -9.85 8.92
CA ALA A 348 -6.59 -11.03 8.33
C ALA A 348 -5.53 -12.12 8.07
N ASP A 349 -5.95 -13.37 8.20
CA ASP A 349 -5.06 -14.50 7.90
C ASP A 349 -4.86 -14.65 6.38
N SER A 350 -3.82 -15.40 6.02
CA SER A 350 -3.40 -15.61 4.64
C SER A 350 -4.51 -16.18 3.74
N LEU A 351 -5.46 -16.95 4.27
CA LEU A 351 -6.55 -17.52 3.47
C LEU A 351 -7.69 -16.52 3.25
N THR A 352 -8.04 -15.72 4.27
CA THR A 352 -9.18 -14.81 4.19
C THR A 352 -8.83 -13.44 3.61
N TYR A 353 -7.55 -13.03 3.67
CA TYR A 353 -7.07 -11.71 3.23
C TYR A 353 -7.60 -11.26 1.86
N VAL A 354 -7.56 -12.11 0.83
CA VAL A 354 -8.01 -11.73 -0.53
C VAL A 354 -9.50 -11.40 -0.56
N LEU A 355 -10.33 -12.01 0.28
CA LEU A 355 -11.76 -11.67 0.36
C LEU A 355 -11.97 -10.20 0.79
N HIS A 356 -11.12 -9.67 1.67
CA HIS A 356 -11.17 -8.26 2.06
C HIS A 356 -10.88 -7.32 0.90
N ILE A 357 -9.99 -7.73 -0.01
CA ILE A 357 -9.67 -6.98 -1.23
C ILE A 357 -10.83 -7.02 -2.21
N ILE A 358 -11.42 -8.20 -2.42
CA ILE A 358 -12.59 -8.39 -3.31
C ILE A 358 -13.77 -7.53 -2.84
N ILE A 359 -14.03 -7.47 -1.53
CA ILE A 359 -15.06 -6.60 -0.94
C ILE A 359 -14.86 -5.14 -1.38
N ARG A 360 -13.65 -4.61 -1.21
CA ARG A 360 -13.34 -3.20 -1.53
C ARG A 360 -13.40 -2.94 -3.03
N TYR A 361 -12.84 -3.85 -3.83
CA TYR A 361 -12.93 -3.80 -5.29
C TYR A 361 -14.39 -3.72 -5.78
N GLU A 362 -15.28 -4.56 -5.24
CA GLU A 362 -16.68 -4.55 -5.66
C GLU A 362 -17.38 -3.25 -5.27
N ILE A 363 -17.11 -2.72 -4.07
CA ILE A 363 -17.68 -1.44 -3.63
C ILE A 363 -17.19 -0.28 -4.51
N GLU A 364 -15.88 -0.21 -4.80
CA GLU A 364 -15.34 0.81 -5.69
C GLU A 364 -15.90 0.69 -7.11
N LYS A 365 -16.01 -0.54 -7.65
CA LYS A 365 -16.66 -0.79 -8.93
C LYS A 365 -18.09 -0.26 -8.94
N MET A 366 -18.86 -0.48 -7.86
CA MET A 366 -20.21 0.06 -7.72
C MET A 366 -20.25 1.59 -7.64
N LEU A 367 -19.26 2.21 -6.97
CA LEU A 367 -19.14 3.67 -6.85
C LEU A 367 -18.85 4.37 -8.18
N PHE A 368 -17.96 3.81 -9.00
CA PHE A 368 -17.46 4.48 -10.21
C PHE A 368 -18.12 4.02 -11.50
N ASN A 369 -18.61 2.78 -11.57
CA ASN A 369 -19.37 2.29 -12.73
C ASN A 369 -20.89 2.26 -12.51
N GLY A 370 -21.34 2.45 -11.27
CA GLY A 370 -22.74 2.43 -10.88
C GLY A 370 -23.23 3.76 -10.31
N GLN A 371 -24.36 3.69 -9.59
CA GLN A 371 -25.00 4.82 -8.91
C GLN A 371 -25.22 4.47 -7.44
N VAL A 372 -24.14 4.31 -6.68
CA VAL A 372 -24.18 4.16 -5.22
C VAL A 372 -24.10 5.53 -4.57
N ALA A 373 -25.01 5.80 -3.64
CA ALA A 373 -24.97 6.99 -2.80
C ALA A 373 -23.98 6.78 -1.65
N VAL A 374 -23.24 7.83 -1.27
CA VAL A 374 -22.15 7.72 -0.27
C VAL A 374 -22.72 7.36 1.11
N GLU A 375 -23.94 7.80 1.41
CA GLU A 375 -24.69 7.44 2.61
C GLU A 375 -24.99 5.95 2.76
N ASP A 376 -25.05 5.20 1.66
CA ASP A 376 -25.36 3.76 1.68
C ASP A 376 -24.11 2.90 1.90
N LEU A 377 -22.90 3.49 1.80
CA LEU A 377 -21.65 2.74 1.86
C LEU A 377 -21.44 1.94 3.16
N PRO A 378 -21.76 2.44 4.37
CA PRO A 378 -21.63 1.64 5.58
C PRO A 378 -22.47 0.35 5.52
N GLN A 379 -23.71 0.46 5.01
CA GLN A 379 -24.59 -0.69 4.87
C GLN A 379 -24.06 -1.68 3.82
N ILE A 380 -23.66 -1.18 2.64
CA ILE A 380 -23.10 -2.01 1.56
C ILE A 380 -21.83 -2.73 2.04
N TRP A 381 -20.95 -2.03 2.74
CA TRP A 381 -19.74 -2.60 3.32
C TRP A 381 -20.06 -3.77 4.26
N ASN A 382 -20.97 -3.52 5.20
CA ASN A 382 -21.35 -4.52 6.20
C ASN A 382 -22.02 -5.73 5.56
N ASP A 383 -22.86 -5.53 4.54
CA ASP A 383 -23.51 -6.61 3.79
C ASP A 383 -22.50 -7.45 3.01
N LYS A 384 -21.48 -6.81 2.42
CA LYS A 384 -20.39 -7.51 1.71
C LYS A 384 -19.50 -8.33 2.66
N TYR A 385 -19.22 -7.82 3.86
CA TYR A 385 -18.51 -8.57 4.89
C TYR A 385 -19.33 -9.78 5.38
N GLU A 386 -20.63 -9.61 5.57
CA GLU A 386 -21.52 -10.71 5.93
C GLU A 386 -21.62 -11.76 4.81
N GLU A 387 -21.73 -11.33 3.56
CA GLU A 387 -21.76 -12.19 2.37
C GLU A 387 -20.50 -13.06 2.25
N TYR A 388 -19.31 -12.45 2.32
CA TYR A 388 -18.07 -13.16 2.04
C TYR A 388 -17.40 -13.78 3.26
N LEU A 389 -17.53 -13.15 4.44
CA LEU A 389 -16.85 -13.60 5.65
C LEU A 389 -17.81 -14.20 6.69
N GLY A 390 -19.11 -13.97 6.58
CA GLY A 390 -20.12 -14.47 7.51
C GLY A 390 -20.15 -13.72 8.85
N ILE A 391 -19.53 -12.54 8.90
CA ILE A 391 -19.43 -11.68 10.08
C ILE A 391 -19.73 -10.24 9.68
N ARG A 392 -20.17 -9.43 10.64
CA ARG A 392 -20.59 -8.05 10.41
C ARG A 392 -19.90 -7.10 11.38
N PRO A 393 -19.42 -5.93 10.93
CA PRO A 393 -18.99 -4.84 11.82
C PRO A 393 -20.09 -4.43 12.81
N GLU A 394 -19.74 -4.27 14.08
CA GLU A 394 -20.58 -3.71 15.13
C GLU A 394 -20.58 -2.16 15.08
N ASN A 395 -19.54 -1.54 14.53
CA ASN A 395 -19.39 -0.10 14.39
C ASN A 395 -18.56 0.29 13.15
N ASP A 396 -18.52 1.58 12.81
CA ASP A 396 -17.88 2.05 11.58
C ASP A 396 -16.35 1.95 11.60
N LEU A 397 -15.70 1.90 12.77
CA LEU A 397 -14.23 1.81 12.89
C LEU A 397 -13.69 0.48 12.37
N GLU A 398 -14.37 -0.62 12.67
CA GLU A 398 -14.04 -1.95 12.12
C GLU A 398 -14.73 -2.22 10.78
N GLY A 399 -15.69 -1.37 10.41
CA GLY A 399 -16.33 -1.32 9.10
C GLY A 399 -15.60 -0.41 8.11
N ILE A 400 -16.36 0.50 7.50
CA ILE A 400 -15.92 1.36 6.39
C ILE A 400 -14.76 2.32 6.72
N LEU A 401 -14.57 2.70 7.99
CA LEU A 401 -13.50 3.62 8.40
C LEU A 401 -12.17 2.91 8.67
N GLN A 402 -12.12 1.59 8.48
CA GLN A 402 -10.96 0.76 8.81
C GLN A 402 -9.68 1.14 8.05
N ASP A 403 -9.80 1.46 6.76
CA ASP A 403 -8.68 1.77 5.88
C ASP A 403 -8.63 3.27 5.53
N VAL A 404 -7.42 3.77 5.28
CA VAL A 404 -7.16 5.19 5.02
C VAL A 404 -7.34 5.59 3.55
N HIS A 405 -7.26 4.62 2.63
CA HIS A 405 -7.11 4.83 1.18
C HIS A 405 -8.13 5.80 0.59
N TRP A 406 -9.41 5.69 0.95
CA TRP A 406 -10.46 6.57 0.42
C TRP A 406 -10.37 8.01 0.94
N SER A 407 -9.76 8.24 2.10
CA SER A 407 -9.46 9.60 2.58
C SER A 407 -8.40 10.29 1.70
N GLY A 408 -7.45 9.51 1.16
CA GLY A 408 -6.44 9.94 0.19
C GLY A 408 -6.90 9.84 -1.27
N ALA A 409 -8.17 9.55 -1.54
CA ALA A 409 -8.74 9.31 -2.87
C ALA A 409 -7.99 8.23 -3.69
N SER A 410 -7.38 7.25 -3.02
CA SER A 410 -6.63 6.15 -3.66
C SER A 410 -7.57 5.04 -4.17
N PHE A 411 -8.51 5.42 -5.03
CA PHE A 411 -9.49 4.51 -5.63
C PHE A 411 -8.87 3.71 -6.78
N GLY A 412 -9.12 2.40 -6.84
CA GLY A 412 -8.48 1.49 -7.79
C GLY A 412 -7.18 0.87 -7.26
N TYR A 413 -6.73 1.26 -6.06
CA TYR A 413 -5.50 0.77 -5.44
C TYR A 413 -5.66 -0.64 -4.85
N PHE A 414 -6.77 -0.92 -4.16
CA PHE A 414 -6.92 -2.18 -3.40
C PHE A 414 -6.65 -3.46 -4.20
N PRO A 415 -7.08 -3.58 -5.48
CA PRO A 415 -6.77 -4.76 -6.30
C PRO A 415 -5.28 -5.09 -6.40
N SER A 416 -4.38 -4.11 -6.30
CA SER A 416 -2.93 -4.33 -6.32
C SER A 416 -2.45 -5.27 -5.21
N TYR A 417 -3.08 -5.23 -4.02
CA TYR A 417 -2.78 -6.18 -2.94
C TYR A 417 -3.05 -7.64 -3.35
N ALA A 418 -4.17 -7.89 -4.03
CA ALA A 418 -4.54 -9.24 -4.45
C ALA A 418 -3.81 -9.69 -5.71
N LEU A 419 -3.29 -8.76 -6.52
CA LEU A 419 -2.44 -9.08 -7.68
C LEU A 419 -1.00 -9.36 -7.26
N GLY A 420 -0.53 -8.71 -6.20
CA GLY A 420 0.76 -9.03 -5.59
C GLY A 420 0.75 -10.37 -4.86
N TYR A 421 -0.40 -10.77 -4.29
CA TYR A 421 -0.57 -12.05 -3.62
C TYR A 421 -0.65 -13.23 -4.61
#